data_AF-A0A532TXN1-F1
#
_entry.id   AF-A0A532TXN1-F1
#
_cell.length_a   1.000
_cell.length_b   1.000
_cell.length_c   1.000
_cell.angle_alpha   90.00
_cell.angle_beta   90.00
_cell.angle_gamma   90.00
#
_symmetry.space_group_name_H-M   'P 1'
#
loop_
_entity.id
_entity.type
_entity.pdbx_description
1 polymer ?
#
loop_
_entity_poly.entity_id
_entity_poly.type
_entity_poly.pdbx_seq_one_letter_code
_entity_poly.pdbx_strand_id
1 'polypeptide(L)'
;MKKKIEVKNMLYVFTYSLVPAHKIPESAKLYLKEMKDARPATRALAKEIIPNAVKATMEGIEVISVHDVKEGKLEEFLNLQQKLMVAYHDIEGYKYNIEVRFKITEALEMIGMKMPE
;
A
#
# COMPACT_ATOMS: atom_id res chain seq x y z
N MET A 1 -30.26 -21.41 5.84
CA MET A 1 -29.46 -20.22 6.23
C MET A 1 -28.12 -20.28 5.51
N LYS A 2 -27.80 -19.32 4.62
CA LYS A 2 -26.45 -19.22 4.05
C LYS A 2 -25.51 -18.79 5.18
N LYS A 3 -24.49 -19.59 5.50
CA LYS A 3 -23.40 -19.18 6.42
C LYS A 3 -22.85 -17.86 5.89
N LYS A 4 -22.85 -16.82 6.73
CA LYS A 4 -22.14 -15.57 6.45
C LYS A 4 -20.67 -15.97 6.40
N ILE A 5 -20.06 -15.93 5.21
CA ILE A 5 -18.62 -16.17 5.07
C ILE A 5 -17.96 -14.98 5.74
N GLU A 6 -17.34 -15.22 6.89
CA GLU A 6 -16.51 -14.25 7.57
C GLU A 6 -15.14 -14.28 6.88
N VAL A 7 -14.93 -13.33 5.97
CA VAL A 7 -13.70 -13.26 5.19
C VAL A 7 -12.58 -12.84 6.13
N LYS A 8 -11.60 -13.73 6.33
CA LYS A 8 -10.38 -13.46 7.08
C LYS A 8 -9.48 -12.60 6.20
N ASN A 9 -9.79 -11.31 6.11
CA ASN A 9 -9.22 -10.39 5.11
C ASN A 9 -7.70 -10.18 5.27
N MET A 10 -6.90 -11.12 4.78
CA MET A 10 -5.49 -10.96 4.49
C MET A 10 -5.37 -10.51 3.03
N LEU A 11 -5.18 -9.21 2.85
CA LEU A 11 -5.18 -8.57 1.54
C LEU A 11 -3.79 -8.04 1.23
N TYR A 12 -3.47 -8.02 -0.06
CA TYR A 12 -2.34 -7.21 -0.51
C TYR A 12 -2.80 -5.78 -0.71
N VAL A 13 -2.01 -4.83 -0.20
CA VAL A 13 -2.17 -3.42 -0.53
C VAL A 13 -0.99 -3.00 -1.38
N PHE A 14 -1.29 -2.54 -2.59
CA PHE A 14 -0.34 -1.98 -3.53
C PHE A 14 -0.45 -0.46 -3.46
N THR A 15 0.67 0.21 -3.25
CA THR A 15 0.75 1.66 -3.35
C THR A 15 1.67 2.01 -4.51
N TYR A 16 1.15 2.77 -5.46
CA TYR A 16 1.87 3.34 -6.59
C TYR A 16 2.04 4.83 -6.35
N SER A 17 3.19 5.38 -6.66
CA SER A 17 3.38 6.83 -6.68
C SER A 17 4.31 7.27 -7.80
N LEU A 18 4.10 8.50 -8.26
CA LEU A 18 4.96 9.22 -9.18
C LEU A 18 5.39 10.52 -8.51
N VAL A 19 6.68 10.62 -8.24
CA VAL A 19 7.34 11.85 -7.80
C VAL A 19 7.79 12.60 -9.06
N PRO A 20 7.32 13.84 -9.32
CA PRO A 20 7.68 14.56 -10.53
C PRO A 20 9.14 15.03 -10.47
N ALA A 21 9.82 15.00 -11.61
CA ALA A 21 11.27 15.23 -11.71
C ALA A 21 11.75 16.53 -11.02
N HIS A 22 11.00 17.62 -11.18
CA HIS A 22 11.34 18.94 -10.63
C HIS A 22 11.10 19.07 -9.11
N LYS A 23 10.46 18.07 -8.47
CA LYS A 23 10.19 18.04 -7.02
C LYS A 23 10.92 16.93 -6.28
N ILE A 24 11.83 16.20 -6.92
CA ILE A 24 12.56 15.08 -6.29
C ILE A 24 13.24 15.51 -4.96
N PRO A 25 14.00 16.63 -4.88
CA PRO A 25 14.66 17.00 -3.63
C PRO A 25 13.70 17.32 -2.49
N GLU A 26 12.56 17.93 -2.80
CA GLU A 26 11.49 18.25 -1.83
C GLU A 26 10.83 16.96 -1.31
N SER A 27 10.45 16.08 -2.24
CA SER A 27 9.82 14.79 -1.95
C SER A 27 10.72 13.86 -1.14
N ALA A 28 12.04 13.86 -1.40
CA ALA A 28 13.01 13.06 -0.66
C ALA A 28 13.16 13.53 0.79
N LYS A 29 13.17 14.84 1.03
CA LYS A 29 13.20 15.40 2.40
C LYS A 29 11.95 15.02 3.18
N LEU A 30 10.77 15.15 2.55
CA LEU A 30 9.51 14.76 3.16
C LEU A 30 9.49 13.26 3.46
N TYR A 31 9.95 12.42 2.53
CA TYR A 31 10.06 10.97 2.74
C TYR A 31 10.87 10.62 3.98
N LEU A 32 12.07 11.20 4.13
CA LEU A 32 12.93 10.93 5.28
C LEU A 32 12.28 11.36 6.61
N LYS A 33 11.53 12.47 6.60
CA LYS A 33 10.80 12.97 7.76
C LYS A 33 9.67 12.02 8.16
N GLU A 34 8.76 11.70 7.23
CA GLU A 34 7.56 10.92 7.53
C GLU A 34 7.87 9.43 7.79
N MET A 35 8.88 8.86 7.11
CA MET A 35 9.20 7.43 7.25
C MET A 35 9.80 7.03 8.59
N LYS A 36 10.34 7.99 9.36
CA LYS A 36 10.88 7.72 10.69
C LYS A 36 9.82 7.10 11.60
N ASP A 37 8.61 7.65 11.58
CA ASP A 37 7.50 7.23 12.45
C ASP A 37 6.57 6.25 11.76
N ALA A 38 6.38 6.40 10.44
CA ALA A 38 5.49 5.54 9.69
C ALA A 38 6.02 4.10 9.54
N ARG A 39 7.33 3.90 9.39
CA ARG A 39 7.88 2.57 9.15
C ARG A 39 7.64 1.59 10.31
N PRO A 40 7.84 1.96 11.59
CA PRO A 40 7.41 1.12 12.71
C PRO A 40 5.90 0.82 12.71
N ALA A 41 5.06 1.84 12.47
CA ALA A 41 3.61 1.68 12.44
C ALA A 41 3.16 0.72 11.32
N THR A 42 3.72 0.85 10.12
CA THR A 42 3.47 -0.05 8.99
C THR A 42 3.78 -1.50 9.34
N ARG A 43 4.92 -1.77 9.98
CA ARG A 43 5.34 -3.13 10.39
C ARG A 43 4.44 -3.75 11.44
N ALA A 44 3.82 -2.93 12.30
CA ALA A 44 2.83 -3.40 13.26
C ALA A 44 1.56 -3.91 12.55
N LEU A 45 1.21 -3.34 11.40
CA LEU A 45 -0.04 -3.60 10.67
C LEU A 45 0.09 -4.59 9.51
N ALA A 46 1.26 -4.67 8.90
CA ALA A 46 1.49 -5.46 7.69
C ALA A 46 2.93 -5.99 7.60
N LYS A 47 3.11 -7.03 6.78
CA LYS A 47 4.44 -7.48 6.32
C LYS A 47 4.78 -6.78 5.01
N GLU A 48 5.94 -6.16 4.93
CA GLU A 48 6.47 -5.60 3.69
C GLU A 48 6.86 -6.76 2.74
N ILE A 49 6.24 -6.83 1.56
CA ILE A 49 6.62 -7.78 0.49
C ILE A 49 7.58 -7.09 -0.47
N ILE A 50 7.20 -5.88 -0.90
CA ILE A 50 8.04 -4.97 -1.66
C ILE A 50 8.07 -3.66 -0.86
N PRO A 51 9.16 -3.36 -0.11
CA PRO A 51 9.21 -2.19 0.73
C PRO A 51 9.06 -0.89 -0.06
N ASN A 52 9.86 -0.71 -1.13
CA ASN A 52 9.75 0.35 -2.13
C ASN A 52 10.62 -0.04 -3.33
N ALA A 53 10.01 -0.47 -4.44
CA ALA A 53 10.67 -0.65 -5.72
C ALA A 53 10.65 0.69 -6.47
N VAL A 54 11.81 1.18 -6.88
CA VAL A 54 11.98 2.53 -7.43
C VAL A 54 12.50 2.46 -8.86
N LYS A 55 11.90 3.24 -9.77
CA LYS A 55 12.30 3.34 -11.17
C LYS A 55 12.32 4.80 -11.60
N ALA A 56 13.45 5.26 -12.14
CA ALA A 56 13.52 6.59 -12.78
C ALA A 56 12.87 6.56 -14.16
N THR A 57 12.20 7.65 -14.52
CA THR A 57 11.54 7.85 -15.82
C THR A 57 11.80 9.28 -16.31
N MET A 58 11.40 9.58 -17.55
CA MET A 58 11.47 10.95 -18.08
C MET A 58 10.50 11.91 -17.36
N GLU A 59 9.49 11.39 -16.66
CA GLU A 59 8.49 12.18 -15.93
C GLU A 59 8.88 12.38 -14.45
N GLY A 60 9.79 11.55 -13.93
CA GLY A 60 10.28 11.61 -12.55
C GLY A 60 10.68 10.25 -11.99
N ILE A 61 10.16 9.91 -10.82
CA ILE A 61 10.42 8.64 -10.13
C ILE A 61 9.11 7.92 -9.85
N GLU A 62 8.97 6.72 -10.40
CA GLU A 62 7.89 5.80 -10.05
C GLU A 62 8.32 4.93 -8.86
N VAL A 63 7.40 4.76 -7.91
CA VAL A 63 7.60 3.89 -6.75
C VAL A 63 6.40 2.96 -6.59
N ILE A 64 6.70 1.68 -6.34
CA ILE A 64 5.70 0.67 -5.97
C ILE A 64 6.07 0.09 -4.61
N SER A 65 5.12 0.04 -3.69
CA SER A 65 5.22 -0.79 -2.49
C SER A 65 4.07 -1.78 -2.42
N VAL A 66 4.36 -2.94 -1.81
CA VAL A 66 3.40 -4.03 -1.65
C VAL A 66 3.47 -4.55 -0.23
N HIS A 67 2.33 -4.59 0.42
CA HIS A 67 2.18 -5.01 1.80
C HIS A 67 1.18 -6.15 1.91
N ASP A 68 1.56 -7.20 2.64
CA ASP A 68 0.65 -8.25 3.07
C ASP A 68 0.05 -7.82 4.42
N VAL A 69 -1.19 -7.32 4.39
CA VAL A 69 -1.83 -6.74 5.56
C VAL A 69 -2.34 -7.84 6.49
N LYS A 70 -2.06 -7.69 7.78
CA LYS A 70 -2.48 -8.65 8.80
C LYS A 70 -4.01 -8.70 8.88
N GLU A 71 -4.53 -9.85 9.25
CA GLU A 71 -5.96 -10.07 9.44
C GLU A 71 -6.57 -9.00 10.36
N GLY A 72 -7.69 -8.40 9.93
CA GLY A 72 -8.40 -7.35 10.67
C GLY A 72 -7.71 -5.99 10.71
N LYS A 73 -6.56 -5.80 10.06
CA LYS A 73 -5.78 -4.54 10.10
C LYS A 73 -5.90 -3.66 8.85
N LEU A 74 -6.77 -4.02 7.91
CA LEU A 74 -6.95 -3.27 6.66
C LEU A 74 -7.29 -1.80 6.88
N GLU A 75 -8.30 -1.51 7.72
CA GLU A 75 -8.75 -0.14 7.93
C GLU A 75 -7.65 0.73 8.57
N GLU A 76 -7.02 0.23 9.64
CA GLU A 76 -5.88 0.89 10.29
C GLU A 76 -4.73 1.13 9.32
N PHE A 77 -4.42 0.14 8.46
CA PHE A 77 -3.38 0.23 7.46
C PHE A 77 -3.71 1.30 6.40
N LEU A 78 -4.93 1.29 5.84
CA LEU A 78 -5.34 2.27 4.84
C LEU A 78 -5.38 3.69 5.42
N ASN A 79 -5.80 3.85 6.68
CA ASN A 79 -5.77 5.14 7.37
C ASN A 79 -4.32 5.66 7.52
N LEU A 80 -3.37 4.79 7.86
CA LEU A 80 -1.95 5.16 7.90
C LEU A 80 -1.43 5.56 6.51
N GLN A 81 -1.72 4.77 5.47
CA GLN A 81 -1.30 5.05 4.10
C GLN A 81 -1.89 6.36 3.58
N GLN A 82 -3.17 6.65 3.84
CA GLN A 82 -3.78 7.89 3.39
C GLN A 82 -3.19 9.11 4.09
N LYS A 83 -2.93 9.04 5.40
CA LYS A 83 -2.22 10.12 6.11
C LYS A 83 -0.84 10.39 5.49
N LEU A 84 -0.12 9.34 5.15
CA LEU A 84 1.16 9.45 4.46
C LEU A 84 1.01 10.12 3.10
N MET A 85 0.08 9.66 2.26
CA MET A 85 -0.08 10.20 0.91
C MET A 85 -0.57 11.66 0.92
N VAL A 86 -1.44 12.03 1.86
CA VAL A 86 -1.90 13.42 2.03
C VAL A 86 -0.75 14.36 2.41
N ALA A 87 0.29 13.88 3.10
CA ALA A 87 1.48 14.71 3.38
C ALA A 87 2.20 15.16 2.09
N TYR A 88 2.05 14.41 0.99
CA TYR A 88 2.60 14.74 -0.33
C TYR A 88 1.64 15.59 -1.18
N HIS A 89 0.43 15.92 -0.70
CA HIS A 89 -0.59 16.60 -1.49
C HIS A 89 -0.13 17.98 -1.98
N ASP A 90 0.68 18.69 -1.19
CA ASP A 90 1.20 20.01 -1.53
C ASP A 90 2.35 19.96 -2.54
N ILE A 91 2.88 18.77 -2.84
CA ILE A 91 3.92 18.60 -3.85
C ILE A 91 3.28 18.57 -5.22
N GLU A 92 3.35 19.71 -5.91
CA GLU A 92 2.85 19.88 -7.26
C GLU A 92 3.28 18.71 -8.18
N GLY A 93 2.30 18.08 -8.82
CA GLY A 93 2.50 16.98 -9.76
C GLY A 93 2.73 15.60 -9.13
N TYR A 94 2.78 15.49 -7.80
CA TYR A 94 2.79 14.19 -7.14
C TYR A 94 1.47 13.46 -7.39
N LYS A 95 1.56 12.18 -7.76
CA LYS A 95 0.39 11.32 -8.01
C LYS A 95 0.57 10.03 -7.25
N TYR A 96 -0.53 9.45 -6.78
CA TYR A 96 -0.52 8.14 -6.16
C TYR A 96 -1.82 7.37 -6.43
N ASN A 97 -1.73 6.06 -6.28
CA ASN A 97 -2.87 5.15 -6.29
C ASN A 97 -2.66 4.09 -5.20
N ILE A 98 -3.74 3.73 -4.50
CA ILE A 98 -3.74 2.64 -3.50
C ILE A 98 -4.76 1.61 -3.93
N GLU A 99 -4.32 0.37 -4.09
CA GLU A 99 -5.17 -0.74 -4.50
C GLU A 99 -5.19 -1.83 -3.44
N VAL A 100 -6.38 -2.24 -3.06
CA VAL A 100 -6.59 -3.42 -2.20
C VAL A 100 -6.88 -4.60 -3.10
N ARG A 101 -6.05 -5.64 -3.00
CA ARG A 101 -6.14 -6.85 -3.83
C ARG A 101 -6.32 -8.09 -2.96
N PHE A 102 -7.31 -8.90 -3.31
CA PHE A 102 -7.50 -10.20 -2.69
C PHE A 102 -6.33 -11.13 -3.00
N LYS A 103 -5.98 -11.96 -2.01
CA LYS A 103 -5.20 -13.17 -2.28
C LYS A 103 -6.06 -14.14 -3.07
N ILE A 104 -5.44 -14.99 -3.87
CA ILE A 104 -6.17 -15.97 -4.69
C ILE A 104 -7.01 -16.92 -3.82
N THR A 105 -6.52 -17.31 -2.64
CA THR A 105 -7.26 -18.16 -1.70
C THR A 105 -8.55 -17.49 -1.22
N GLU A 106 -8.49 -16.22 -0.84
CA GLU A 106 -9.66 -15.43 -0.42
C GLU A 106 -10.65 -15.25 -1.58
N ALA A 107 -10.14 -14.92 -2.76
CA ALA A 107 -10.97 -14.72 -3.96
C ALA A 107 -11.71 -16.01 -4.36
N LEU A 108 -11.07 -17.18 -4.24
CA LEU A 108 -11.69 -18.47 -4.51
C LEU A 108 -12.74 -18.84 -3.46
N GLU A 109 -12.48 -18.60 -2.17
CA GLU A 109 -13.47 -18.87 -1.12
C GLU A 109 -14.75 -18.06 -1.30
N MET A 110 -14.64 -16.80 -1.76
CA MET A 110 -15.80 -15.95 -2.06
C MET A 110 -16.76 -16.54 -3.10
N ILE A 111 -16.25 -17.35 -4.03
CA ILE A 111 -17.04 -18.04 -5.06
C ILE A 111 -17.31 -19.52 -4.73
N GLY A 112 -17.04 -19.94 -3.48
CA GLY A 112 -17.28 -21.31 -3.02
C GLY A 112 -16.27 -22.33 -3.55
N MET A 113 -15.12 -21.87 -4.03
CA MET A 113 -14.02 -22.71 -4.51
C MET A 113 -12.89 -22.78 -3.48
N LYS A 114 -12.05 -23.81 -3.60
CA LYS A 114 -10.81 -23.94 -2.83
C LYS A 114 -9.63 -23.97 -3.78
N MET A 115 -8.47 -23.51 -3.32
CA MET A 115 -7.24 -23.66 -4.09
C MET A 115 -6.92 -25.16 -4.25
N PRO A 116 -6.69 -25.68 -5.47
CA PRO A 116 -6.11 -27.00 -5.65
C PRO A 116 -4.75 -27.11 -4.95
N GLU A 117 -4.47 -28.28 -4.39
CA GLU A 117 -3.17 -28.65 -3.80
C GLU A 117 -2.06 -28.71 -4.86
#